data_AF-A0A9Q4F1I6-F1
#
_entry.id   AF-A0A9Q4F1I6-F1
#
_cell.length_a   1.000
_cell.length_b   1.000
_cell.length_c   1.000
_cell.angle_alpha   90.00
_cell.angle_beta   90.00
_cell.angle_gamma   90.00
#
_symmetry.space_group_name_H-M   'P 1'
#
loop_
_entity.id
_entity.type
_entity.pdbx_description
1 polymer ?
#
loop_
_entity_poly.entity_id
_entity_poly.type
_entity_poly.pdbx_seq_one_letter_code
_entity_poly.pdbx_strand_id
1 'polypeptide(L)'
;MFVRLRDFKRLIKEAYTGAGLYVARRGNQLLFGGSYWAIATTKESLDKKALAAVIELTGEMPEDGGAFKATKEANQYEINEVHWNLIDATEQYEDEEEKLTVTRLVLNKHPYGQTMRILQAEDGRVDVLGEGFIQAIDPASMNTDYEYEIEGPFINRRFPKQVYWKSEATTLTAFLYNRDDMKEKDLLDYLQNTKIEG
;
A
#
# COMPACT_ATOMS: atom_id res chain seq x y z
N MET A 1 8.11 11.22 -1.85
CA MET A 1 7.00 10.25 -1.90
C MET A 1 5.82 10.73 -1.07
N PHE A 2 4.61 10.67 -1.60
CA PHE A 2 3.36 11.07 -0.93
C PHE A 2 3.01 10.28 0.34
N VAL A 3 3.71 9.18 0.61
CA VAL A 3 3.52 8.39 1.84
C VAL A 3 4.22 9.09 2.99
N ARG A 4 3.46 9.50 4.02
CA ARG A 4 4.01 10.19 5.19
C ARG A 4 5.14 9.40 5.83
N LEU A 5 6.29 10.05 6.05
CA LEU A 5 7.51 9.41 6.56
C LEU A 5 7.28 8.55 7.83
N ARG A 6 6.50 9.06 8.78
CA ARG A 6 6.16 8.33 10.03
C ARG A 6 5.46 7.00 9.72
N ASP A 7 4.51 7.03 8.80
CA ASP A 7 3.68 5.90 8.43
C ASP A 7 4.47 4.89 7.57
N PHE A 8 5.33 5.37 6.66
CA PHE A 8 6.30 4.52 5.97
C PHE A 8 7.22 3.77 6.95
N LYS A 9 7.82 4.49 7.92
CA LYS A 9 8.68 3.87 8.96
C LYS A 9 7.95 2.82 9.78
N ARG A 10 6.66 3.06 10.09
CA ARG A 10 5.80 2.09 10.77
C ARG A 10 5.61 0.84 9.93
N LEU A 11 5.29 0.99 8.64
CA LEU A 11 5.04 -0.13 7.72
C LEU A 11 6.27 -1.01 7.53
N ILE A 12 7.46 -0.43 7.26
CA ILE A 12 8.69 -1.22 7.07
C ILE A 12 9.11 -1.95 8.35
N LYS A 13 8.91 -1.30 9.51
CA LYS A 13 9.20 -1.91 10.82
C LYS A 13 8.25 -3.06 11.10
N GLU A 14 6.96 -2.87 10.88
CA GLU A 14 5.96 -3.92 11.07
C GLU A 14 6.29 -5.14 10.21
N ALA A 15 6.57 -4.93 8.91
CA ALA A 15 6.96 -5.99 7.99
C ALA A 15 8.23 -6.72 8.46
N TYR A 16 9.30 -5.97 8.78
CA TYR A 16 10.57 -6.52 9.27
C TYR A 16 10.41 -7.36 10.55
N THR A 17 9.55 -6.93 11.47
CA THR A 17 9.31 -7.64 12.74
C THR A 17 8.32 -8.80 12.63
N GLY A 18 7.52 -8.85 11.56
CA GLY A 18 6.50 -9.84 11.32
C GLY A 18 6.96 -10.89 10.30
N ALA A 19 6.28 -10.93 9.16
CA ALA A 19 6.52 -11.95 8.14
C ALA A 19 7.73 -11.66 7.23
N GLY A 20 8.35 -10.48 7.34
CA GLY A 20 9.52 -10.02 6.59
C GLY A 20 9.23 -8.83 5.67
N LEU A 21 10.22 -7.95 5.55
CA LEU A 21 10.25 -6.81 4.66
C LEU A 21 10.95 -7.19 3.35
N TYR A 22 10.23 -7.14 2.24
CA TYR A 22 10.82 -7.27 0.92
C TYR A 22 11.44 -5.94 0.50
N VAL A 23 12.69 -5.97 0.04
CA VAL A 23 13.39 -4.82 -0.54
C VAL A 23 13.96 -5.25 -1.88
N ALA A 24 13.62 -4.53 -2.94
CA ALA A 24 14.08 -4.83 -4.28
C ALA A 24 14.41 -3.58 -5.07
N ARG A 25 15.22 -3.74 -6.12
CA ARG A 25 15.58 -2.65 -7.02
C ARG A 25 15.56 -3.11 -8.47
N ARG A 26 15.01 -2.26 -9.34
CA ARG A 26 15.13 -2.38 -10.80
C ARG A 26 15.39 -1.00 -11.41
N GLY A 27 16.55 -0.84 -12.04
CA GLY A 27 17.10 0.43 -12.46
C GLY A 27 17.06 1.47 -11.34
N ASN A 28 16.18 2.44 -11.54
CA ASN A 28 15.97 3.57 -10.64
C ASN A 28 14.78 3.40 -9.66
N GLN A 29 13.99 2.34 -9.80
CA GLN A 29 12.88 2.06 -8.91
C GLN A 29 13.32 1.18 -7.74
N LEU A 30 12.86 1.54 -6.56
CA LEU A 30 12.98 0.80 -5.31
C LEU A 30 11.60 0.28 -4.93
N LEU A 31 11.51 -0.98 -4.55
CA LEU A 31 10.29 -1.59 -4.02
C LEU A 31 10.50 -2.02 -2.57
N PHE A 32 9.52 -1.68 -1.74
CA PHE A 32 9.38 -2.10 -0.37
C PHE A 32 8.06 -2.83 -0.21
N GLY A 33 8.02 -3.99 0.43
CA GLY A 33 6.78 -4.75 0.58
C GLY A 33 6.67 -5.48 1.90
N GLY A 34 5.45 -5.50 2.44
CA GLY A 34 5.05 -6.40 3.52
C GLY A 34 4.08 -7.46 3.00
N SER A 35 3.45 -8.21 3.90
CA SER A 35 2.52 -9.29 3.51
C SER A 35 1.21 -8.83 2.87
N TYR A 36 0.87 -7.55 2.99
CA TYR A 36 -0.44 -7.01 2.61
C TYR A 36 -0.34 -5.64 1.94
N TRP A 37 0.87 -5.21 1.56
CA TRP A 37 1.11 -3.92 0.92
C TRP A 37 2.45 -3.94 0.18
N ALA A 38 2.55 -3.10 -0.86
CA ALA A 38 3.81 -2.79 -1.51
C ALA A 38 3.87 -1.30 -1.88
N ILE A 39 5.06 -0.72 -1.78
CA ILE A 39 5.37 0.64 -2.22
C ILE A 39 6.52 0.54 -3.20
N ALA A 40 6.33 1.01 -4.42
CA ALA A 40 7.42 1.29 -5.35
C ALA A 40 7.62 2.79 -5.46
N THR A 41 8.87 3.23 -5.50
CA THR A 41 9.20 4.63 -5.76
C THR A 41 10.54 4.78 -6.46
N THR A 42 10.72 5.86 -7.22
CA THR A 42 12.04 6.20 -7.75
C THR A 42 13.01 6.56 -6.62
N LYS A 43 14.29 6.27 -6.83
CA LYS A 43 15.35 6.56 -5.85
C LYS A 43 15.40 8.04 -5.48
N GLU A 44 15.08 8.93 -6.40
CA GLU A 44 15.12 10.38 -6.19
C GLU A 44 13.89 10.90 -5.43
N SER A 45 12.71 10.28 -5.61
CA SER A 45 11.51 10.65 -4.85
C SER A 45 11.57 10.17 -3.39
N LEU A 46 12.35 9.12 -3.10
CA LEU A 46 12.51 8.59 -1.76
C LEU A 46 13.26 9.56 -0.84
N ASP A 47 12.61 9.97 0.26
CA ASP A 47 13.21 10.84 1.28
C ASP A 47 14.45 10.18 1.92
N LYS A 48 15.52 10.96 2.14
CA LYS A 48 16.79 10.45 2.73
C LYS A 48 16.60 9.80 4.10
N LYS A 49 15.65 10.28 4.92
CA LYS A 49 15.32 9.68 6.22
C LYS A 49 14.50 8.40 6.07
N ALA A 50 13.74 8.24 4.97
CA ALA A 50 13.07 6.99 4.64
C ALA A 50 14.10 5.94 4.21
N LEU A 51 15.02 6.30 3.31
CA LEU A 51 16.14 5.44 2.90
C LEU A 51 16.99 4.99 4.10
N ALA A 52 17.38 5.94 4.96
CA ALA A 52 18.15 5.64 6.17
C ALA A 52 17.42 4.66 7.10
N ALA A 53 16.09 4.79 7.24
CA ALA A 53 15.30 3.88 8.08
C ALA A 53 15.20 2.46 7.51
N VAL A 54 15.24 2.30 6.18
CA VAL A 54 15.34 0.97 5.57
C VAL A 54 16.71 0.38 5.90
N ILE A 55 17.81 1.10 5.62
CA ILE A 55 19.18 0.64 5.89
C ILE A 55 19.39 0.32 7.38
N GLU A 56 18.80 1.10 8.29
CA GLU A 56 18.85 0.83 9.73
C GLU A 56 18.26 -0.54 10.09
N LEU A 57 17.20 -0.98 9.39
CA LEU A 57 16.56 -2.28 9.61
C LEU A 57 17.26 -3.42 8.86
N THR A 58 17.68 -3.17 7.62
CA THR A 58 18.14 -4.22 6.70
C THR A 58 19.65 -4.33 6.59
N GLY A 59 20.39 -3.33 7.08
CA GLY A 59 21.85 -3.21 6.94
C GLY A 59 22.31 -2.69 5.56
N GLU A 60 21.51 -2.91 4.52
CA GLU A 60 21.88 -2.61 3.14
C GLU A 60 20.68 -2.27 2.24
N MET A 61 20.99 -1.80 1.04
CA MET A 61 20.06 -1.69 -0.08
C MET A 61 20.50 -2.63 -1.19
N PRO A 62 19.57 -3.25 -1.94
CA PRO A 62 19.93 -4.14 -3.02
C PRO A 62 20.62 -3.37 -4.17
N GLU A 63 21.54 -4.05 -4.84
CA GLU A 63 22.06 -3.62 -6.13
C GLU A 63 20.97 -3.66 -7.21
N ASP A 64 21.27 -3.09 -8.38
CA ASP A 64 20.33 -3.13 -9.50
C ASP A 64 20.03 -4.58 -9.93
N GLY A 65 18.75 -4.91 -10.08
CA GLY A 65 18.25 -6.27 -10.34
C GLY A 65 18.21 -7.16 -9.08
N GLY A 66 18.68 -6.67 -7.93
CA GLY A 66 18.70 -7.40 -6.68
C GLY A 66 17.40 -7.29 -5.88
N ALA A 67 17.14 -8.31 -5.07
CA ALA A 67 16.07 -8.31 -4.10
C ALA A 67 16.43 -9.21 -2.91
N PHE A 68 15.88 -8.89 -1.74
CA PHE A 68 15.96 -9.73 -0.56
C PHE A 68 14.73 -9.52 0.34
N LYS A 69 14.54 -10.45 1.27
CA LYS A 69 13.58 -10.38 2.35
C LYS A 69 14.32 -10.26 3.67
N ALA A 70 14.12 -9.16 4.39
CA ALA A 70 14.73 -8.90 5.69
C ALA A 70 13.78 -9.25 6.83
N THR A 71 14.27 -9.99 7.83
CA THR A 71 13.61 -10.23 9.10
C THR A 71 14.57 -9.92 10.26
N LYS A 72 14.09 -10.04 11.51
CA LYS A 72 14.95 -9.89 12.71
C LYS A 72 16.10 -10.90 12.75
N GLU A 73 15.91 -12.05 12.13
CA GLU A 73 16.87 -13.15 12.16
C GLU A 73 18.00 -12.94 11.15
N ALA A 74 17.66 -12.67 9.88
CA ALA A 74 18.63 -12.43 8.82
C ALA A 74 17.95 -11.94 7.53
N ASN A 75 18.77 -11.44 6.58
CA ASN A 75 18.37 -11.22 5.20
C ASN A 75 18.36 -12.56 4.44
N GLN A 76 17.30 -12.80 3.67
CA GLN A 76 17.11 -13.95 2.79
C GLN A 76 17.13 -13.47 1.34
N TYR A 77 18.03 -14.01 0.52
CA TYR A 77 18.23 -13.57 -0.87
C TYR A 77 17.60 -14.51 -1.90
N GLU A 78 17.46 -15.80 -1.56
CA GLU A 78 16.74 -16.77 -2.39
C GLU A 78 15.24 -16.63 -2.13
N ILE A 79 14.62 -15.66 -2.80
CA ILE A 79 13.19 -15.36 -2.66
C ILE A 79 12.45 -15.63 -3.97
N ASN A 80 11.29 -16.27 -3.88
CA ASN A 80 10.48 -16.65 -5.04
C ASN A 80 9.55 -15.52 -5.51
N GLU A 81 9.29 -14.52 -4.67
CA GLU A 81 8.28 -13.50 -4.93
C GLU A 81 8.80 -12.11 -4.56
N VAL A 82 8.66 -11.19 -5.52
CA VAL A 82 8.87 -9.76 -5.36
C VAL A 82 7.65 -9.09 -5.97
N HIS A 83 7.01 -8.21 -5.22
CA HIS A 83 5.70 -7.63 -5.54
C HIS A 83 5.67 -6.67 -6.75
N TRP A 84 6.62 -6.77 -7.69
CA TRP A 84 6.68 -5.93 -8.88
C TRP A 84 5.43 -6.07 -9.74
N ASN A 85 4.90 -7.28 -9.91
CA ASN A 85 3.65 -7.54 -10.64
C ASN A 85 2.45 -6.76 -10.08
N LEU A 86 2.42 -6.56 -8.75
CA LEU A 86 1.34 -5.80 -8.10
C LEU A 86 1.40 -4.33 -8.48
N ILE A 87 2.61 -3.79 -8.61
CA ILE A 87 2.87 -2.39 -8.97
C ILE A 87 2.68 -2.18 -10.47
N ASP A 88 3.24 -3.04 -11.31
CA ASP A 88 3.16 -2.94 -12.77
C ASP A 88 1.72 -2.97 -13.29
N ALA A 89 0.80 -3.52 -12.51
CA ALA A 89 -0.62 -3.52 -12.80
C ALA A 89 -1.19 -2.11 -13.04
N THR A 90 -0.68 -1.08 -12.35
CA THR A 90 -1.19 0.30 -12.49
C THR A 90 -0.74 0.98 -13.79
N GLU A 91 0.29 0.47 -14.45
CA GLU A 91 0.73 0.96 -15.76
C GLU A 91 0.15 0.11 -16.89
N GLN A 92 0.03 -1.21 -16.69
CA GLN A 92 -0.40 -2.14 -17.74
C GLN A 92 -1.91 -2.17 -17.99
N TYR A 93 -2.73 -1.86 -16.98
CA TYR A 93 -4.19 -2.00 -17.04
C TYR A 93 -4.87 -0.74 -16.50
N GLU A 94 -4.36 0.43 -16.90
CA GLU A 94 -4.88 1.73 -16.47
C GLU A 94 -6.35 1.95 -16.90
N ASP A 95 -6.74 1.40 -18.05
CA ASP A 95 -8.12 1.43 -18.55
C ASP A 95 -9.09 0.56 -17.75
N GLU A 96 -8.56 -0.32 -16.88
CA GLU A 96 -9.33 -1.16 -15.96
C GLU A 96 -9.41 -0.56 -14.53
N GLU A 97 -8.95 0.68 -14.34
CA GLU A 97 -9.02 1.36 -13.05
C GLU A 97 -10.44 1.83 -12.71
N GLU A 98 -10.87 1.53 -11.48
CA GLU A 98 -12.14 1.94 -10.91
C GLU A 98 -11.91 2.77 -9.66
N LYS A 99 -12.28 4.06 -9.69
CA LYS A 99 -12.12 4.97 -8.55
C LYS A 99 -13.02 4.55 -7.38
N LEU A 100 -12.48 4.68 -6.17
CA LEU A 100 -13.20 4.44 -4.94
C LEU A 100 -13.43 5.75 -4.19
N THR A 101 -14.63 5.89 -3.62
CA THR A 101 -14.94 6.92 -2.65
C THR A 101 -14.46 6.48 -1.27
N VAL A 102 -13.60 7.28 -0.64
CA VAL A 102 -13.27 7.13 0.78
C VAL A 102 -14.45 7.62 1.59
N THR A 103 -15.18 6.72 2.25
CA THR A 103 -16.38 7.12 3.01
C THR A 103 -16.02 7.63 4.41
N ARG A 104 -16.95 8.33 5.07
CA ARG A 104 -16.76 8.76 6.47
C ARG A 104 -16.89 7.64 7.50
N LEU A 105 -17.29 6.44 7.08
CA LEU A 105 -17.53 5.32 7.98
C LEU A 105 -16.21 4.61 8.35
N VAL A 106 -16.03 4.38 9.65
CA VAL A 106 -14.91 3.65 10.23
C VAL A 106 -15.44 2.47 11.04
N LEU A 107 -14.92 1.29 10.78
CA LEU A 107 -15.18 0.09 11.57
C LEU A 107 -14.04 -0.13 12.55
N ASN A 108 -14.37 -0.49 13.79
CA ASN A 108 -13.38 -0.88 14.79
C ASN A 108 -13.31 -2.40 14.85
N LYS A 109 -12.18 -2.98 14.46
CA LYS A 109 -11.99 -4.44 14.54
C LYS A 109 -11.92 -4.87 16.00
N HIS A 110 -13.01 -5.42 16.53
CA HIS A 110 -13.02 -6.00 17.87
C HIS A 110 -12.42 -7.42 17.86
N PRO A 111 -11.59 -7.82 18.84
CA PRO A 111 -11.05 -7.07 19.98
C PRO A 111 -9.70 -6.36 19.71
N TYR A 112 -9.14 -6.50 18.50
CA TYR A 112 -7.74 -6.15 18.22
C TYR A 112 -7.49 -4.66 17.87
N GLY A 113 -8.52 -3.81 17.93
CA GLY A 113 -8.40 -2.35 17.93
C GLY A 113 -8.00 -1.70 16.60
N GLN A 114 -7.80 -2.47 15.53
CA GLN A 114 -7.45 -1.91 14.23
C GLN A 114 -8.67 -1.22 13.62
N THR A 115 -8.55 0.07 13.33
CA THR A 115 -9.56 0.86 12.62
C THR A 115 -9.51 0.53 11.13
N MET A 116 -10.66 0.36 10.52
CA MET A 116 -10.82 0.04 9.10
C MET A 116 -11.70 1.10 8.43
N ARG A 117 -11.30 1.55 7.25
CA ARG A 117 -12.07 2.45 6.40
C ARG A 117 -12.97 1.65 5.49
N ILE A 118 -14.21 2.11 5.35
CA ILE A 118 -15.11 1.65 4.29
C ILE A 118 -14.85 2.48 3.03
N LEU A 119 -14.61 1.79 1.92
CA LEU A 119 -14.50 2.37 0.59
C LEU A 119 -15.73 1.96 -0.22
N GLN A 120 -16.19 2.82 -1.12
CA GLN A 120 -17.35 2.53 -1.97
C GLN A 120 -17.04 2.85 -3.44
N ALA A 121 -17.26 1.88 -4.32
CA ALA A 121 -17.22 2.07 -5.76
C ALA A 121 -18.51 2.73 -6.27
N GLU A 122 -18.50 3.23 -7.51
CA GLU A 122 -19.65 3.92 -8.10
C GLU A 122 -20.90 3.03 -8.21
N ASP A 123 -20.70 1.73 -8.45
CA ASP A 123 -21.78 0.73 -8.55
C ASP A 123 -22.38 0.32 -7.18
N GLY A 124 -21.91 0.93 -6.08
CA GLY A 124 -22.34 0.64 -4.73
C GLY A 124 -21.53 -0.47 -4.04
N ARG A 125 -20.60 -1.14 -4.73
CA ARG A 125 -19.72 -2.13 -4.11
C ARG A 125 -18.95 -1.51 -2.96
N VAL A 126 -18.97 -2.22 -1.83
CA VAL A 126 -18.30 -1.81 -0.59
C VAL A 126 -17.06 -2.67 -0.38
N ASP A 127 -15.93 -2.01 -0.16
CA ASP A 127 -14.65 -2.63 0.20
C ASP A 127 -14.16 -2.11 1.55
N VAL A 128 -13.28 -2.87 2.18
CA VAL A 128 -12.74 -2.54 3.51
C VAL A 128 -11.22 -2.55 3.48
N LEU A 129 -10.63 -1.46 3.99
CA LEU A 129 -9.18 -1.28 4.08
C LEU A 129 -8.76 -0.89 5.50
N GLY A 130 -7.53 -1.19 5.89
CA GLY A 130 -6.95 -0.62 7.11
C GLY A 130 -6.88 0.92 7.02
N GLU A 131 -7.48 1.62 7.98
CA GLU A 131 -7.54 3.09 8.04
C GLU A 131 -6.15 3.75 7.97
N GLY A 132 -5.14 3.07 8.52
CA GLY A 132 -3.76 3.55 8.53
C GLY A 132 -3.17 3.81 7.14
N PHE A 133 -3.70 3.18 6.08
CA PHE A 133 -3.27 3.47 4.70
C PHE A 133 -3.84 4.78 4.20
N ILE A 134 -5.13 5.05 4.44
CA ILE A 134 -5.77 6.33 4.10
C ILE A 134 -5.06 7.49 4.79
N GLN A 135 -4.74 7.31 6.07
CA GLN A 135 -4.03 8.32 6.86
C GLN A 135 -2.57 8.50 6.46
N ALA A 136 -1.97 7.53 5.78
CA ALA A 136 -0.59 7.58 5.32
C ALA A 136 -0.43 8.41 4.05
N ILE A 137 -1.49 8.60 3.26
CA ILE A 137 -1.49 9.47 2.09
C ILE A 137 -1.42 10.93 2.54
N ASP A 138 -0.38 11.64 2.13
CA ASP A 138 -0.11 12.99 2.59
C ASP A 138 0.49 13.83 1.46
N PRO A 139 -0.34 14.65 0.77
CA PRO A 139 0.15 15.55 -0.28
C PRO A 139 1.29 16.47 0.18
N ALA A 140 1.33 16.85 1.47
CA ALA A 140 2.39 17.69 2.02
C ALA A 140 3.73 16.95 2.18
N SER A 141 3.72 15.62 2.07
CA SER A 141 4.93 14.78 2.08
C SER A 141 5.50 14.50 0.69
N MET A 142 4.81 14.90 -0.39
CA MET A 142 5.29 14.72 -1.75
C MET A 142 6.67 15.35 -1.96
N ASN A 143 7.51 14.66 -2.71
CA ASN A 143 8.72 15.27 -3.23
C ASN A 143 8.36 16.00 -4.53
N THR A 144 8.13 17.31 -4.43
CA THR A 144 7.61 18.14 -5.54
C THR A 144 8.55 18.28 -6.73
N ASP A 145 9.80 17.80 -6.62
CA ASP A 145 10.72 17.71 -7.75
C ASP A 145 10.37 16.52 -8.67
N TYR A 146 9.60 15.54 -8.17
CA TYR A 146 9.30 14.27 -8.86
C TYR A 146 7.83 13.83 -8.77
N GLU A 147 7.01 14.43 -7.91
CA GLU A 147 5.59 14.11 -7.72
C GLU A 147 4.77 15.41 -7.78
N TYR A 148 3.67 15.38 -8.54
CA TYR A 148 2.83 16.56 -8.76
C TYR A 148 1.37 16.31 -8.39
N GLU A 149 0.87 15.11 -8.67
CA GLU A 149 -0.50 14.70 -8.36
C GLU A 149 -0.53 13.33 -7.70
N ILE A 150 -1.49 13.14 -6.77
CA ILE A 150 -1.79 11.84 -6.18
C ILE A 150 -3.13 11.38 -6.73
N GLU A 151 -3.10 10.27 -7.44
CA GLU A 151 -4.28 9.58 -7.92
C GLU A 151 -4.70 8.49 -6.95
N GLY A 152 -6.02 8.30 -6.83
CA GLY A 152 -6.65 7.25 -6.04
C GLY A 152 -7.44 7.74 -4.82
N PRO A 153 -8.00 6.82 -4.02
CA PRO A 153 -7.90 5.38 -4.20
C PRO A 153 -8.63 4.86 -5.45
N PHE A 154 -8.06 3.83 -6.08
CA PHE A 154 -8.74 3.06 -7.11
C PHE A 154 -8.40 1.57 -6.97
N ILE A 155 -9.23 0.73 -7.58
CA ILE A 155 -8.96 -0.71 -7.75
C ILE A 155 -8.64 -0.94 -9.22
N ASN A 156 -7.72 -1.87 -9.48
CA ASN A 156 -7.55 -2.44 -10.80
C ASN A 156 -8.41 -3.70 -10.93
N ARG A 157 -9.33 -3.79 -11.91
CA ARG A 157 -10.27 -4.93 -12.02
C ARG A 157 -9.59 -6.28 -12.23
N ARG A 158 -8.37 -6.33 -12.76
CA ARG A 158 -7.54 -7.57 -12.77
C ARG A 158 -7.05 -8.00 -11.40
N PHE A 159 -6.92 -7.06 -10.48
CA PHE A 159 -6.42 -7.27 -9.14
C PHE A 159 -7.44 -6.74 -8.10
N PRO A 160 -8.67 -7.28 -8.07
CA PRO A 160 -9.80 -6.68 -7.37
C PRO A 160 -9.70 -6.70 -5.84
N LYS A 161 -8.66 -7.34 -5.29
CA LYS A 161 -8.40 -7.42 -3.85
C LYS A 161 -7.38 -6.39 -3.36
N GLN A 162 -7.04 -5.43 -4.20
CA GLN A 162 -6.00 -4.43 -3.94
C GLN A 162 -6.51 -3.04 -4.27
N VAL A 163 -6.15 -2.09 -3.41
CA VAL A 163 -6.40 -0.67 -3.63
C VAL A 163 -5.08 0.06 -3.81
N TYR A 164 -5.09 1.00 -4.73
CA TYR A 164 -3.91 1.68 -5.24
C TYR A 164 -4.00 3.19 -5.04
N TRP A 165 -2.83 3.78 -4.80
CA TRP A 165 -2.54 5.19 -5.00
C TRP A 165 -1.30 5.29 -5.86
N LYS A 166 -1.29 6.23 -6.80
CA LYS A 166 -0.12 6.49 -7.65
C LYS A 166 0.14 7.98 -7.79
N SER A 167 1.37 8.27 -8.15
CA SER A 167 1.90 9.56 -8.61
C SER A 167 2.92 9.23 -9.69
N GLU A 168 3.57 10.24 -10.24
CA GLU A 168 4.58 10.07 -11.29
C GLU A 168 5.81 9.27 -10.82
N ALA A 169 6.09 9.26 -9.51
CA ALA A 169 7.30 8.65 -8.96
C ALA A 169 7.06 7.63 -7.84
N THR A 170 5.82 7.44 -7.40
CA THR A 170 5.48 6.51 -6.30
C THR A 170 4.16 5.81 -6.59
N THR A 171 4.11 4.50 -6.35
CA THR A 171 2.89 3.70 -6.31
C THR A 171 2.81 2.97 -4.97
N LEU A 172 1.67 3.07 -4.29
CA LEU A 172 1.31 2.30 -3.10
C LEU A 172 0.15 1.38 -3.44
N THR A 173 0.27 0.11 -3.09
CA THR A 173 -0.85 -0.85 -3.08
C THR A 173 -1.03 -1.43 -1.68
N ALA A 174 -2.28 -1.67 -1.30
CA ALA A 174 -2.64 -2.33 -0.06
C ALA A 174 -3.79 -3.32 -0.29
N PHE A 175 -3.78 -4.43 0.46
CA PHE A 175 -4.77 -5.49 0.30
C PHE A 175 -6.05 -5.13 1.06
N LEU A 176 -7.17 -5.37 0.40
CA LEU A 176 -8.49 -5.25 1.00
C LEU A 176 -8.75 -6.43 1.93
N TYR A 177 -9.51 -6.19 3.00
CA TYR A 177 -10.00 -7.29 3.82
C TYR A 177 -11.01 -8.12 3.05
N ASN A 178 -10.93 -9.43 3.21
CA ASN A 178 -11.96 -10.32 2.71
C ASN A 178 -13.22 -10.17 3.57
N ARG A 179 -14.27 -9.61 2.98
CA ARG A 179 -15.55 -9.36 3.66
C ARG A 179 -16.20 -10.62 4.18
N ASP A 180 -16.00 -11.75 3.51
CA ASP A 180 -16.56 -13.04 3.94
C ASP A 180 -15.95 -13.54 5.26
N ASP A 181 -14.74 -13.08 5.60
CA ASP A 181 -14.06 -13.43 6.84
C ASP A 181 -14.38 -12.43 7.99
N MET A 182 -15.18 -11.40 7.72
CA MET A 182 -15.51 -10.34 8.67
C MET A 182 -16.81 -10.61 9.42
N LYS A 183 -16.84 -10.26 10.71
CA LYS A 183 -18.07 -10.35 11.54
C LYS A 183 -19.12 -9.33 11.11
N GLU A 184 -18.68 -8.23 10.51
CA GLU A 184 -19.49 -7.12 10.07
C GLU A 184 -20.10 -7.35 8.67
N LYS A 185 -20.01 -8.57 8.11
CA LYS A 185 -20.48 -8.89 6.75
C LYS A 185 -21.90 -8.39 6.48
N ASP A 186 -22.86 -8.69 7.36
CA ASP A 186 -24.27 -8.29 7.17
C ASP A 186 -24.44 -6.77 7.10
N LEU A 187 -23.64 -6.01 7.88
CA LEU A 187 -23.61 -4.55 7.80
C LEU A 187 -23.03 -4.10 6.45
N LEU A 188 -21.94 -4.71 5.99
CA LEU A 188 -21.31 -4.37 4.72
C LEU A 188 -22.25 -4.66 3.53
N ASP A 189 -22.99 -5.77 3.57
CA ASP A 189 -24.00 -6.14 2.58
C ASP A 189 -25.16 -5.13 2.57
N TYR A 190 -25.60 -4.66 3.74
CA TYR A 190 -26.60 -3.59 3.84
C TYR A 190 -26.10 -2.27 3.20
N LEU A 191 -24.84 -1.90 3.48
CA LEU A 191 -24.25 -0.67 2.98
C LEU A 191 -24.10 -0.63 1.45
N GLN A 192 -24.03 -1.77 0.76
CA GLN A 192 -23.98 -1.80 -0.71
C GLN A 192 -25.21 -1.17 -1.37
N ASN A 193 -26.36 -1.16 -0.68
CA ASN A 193 -27.60 -0.60 -1.21
C ASN A 193 -27.81 0.87 -0.83
N THR A 194 -26.79 1.50 -0.22
CA THR A 194 -26.85 2.89 0.25
C THR A 194 -25.67 3.67 -0.33
N LYS A 195 -25.94 4.82 -0.96
CA LYS A 195 -24.86 5.73 -1.36
C LYS A 195 -24.31 6.44 -0.12
N ILE A 196 -23.01 6.36 0.09
CA ILE A 196 -22.32 6.91 1.26
C ILE A 196 -21.45 8.07 0.78
N GLU A 197 -21.64 9.24 1.38
CA GLU A 197 -20.83 10.41 1.04
C GLU A 197 -19.40 10.31 1.58
N GLY A 198 -18.47 10.92 0.83
CA GLY A 198 -17.06 11.13 1.23
C GLY A 198 -16.90 12.28 2.22
#